data_AF-A0A2M6XUJ7-F1
#
_entry.id   AF-A0A2M6XUJ7-F1
#
_cell.length_a   1.000
_cell.length_b   1.000
_cell.length_c   1.000
_cell.angle_alpha   90.00
_cell.angle_beta   90.00
_cell.angle_gamma   90.00
#
_symmetry.space_group_name_H-M   'P 1'
#
loop_
_entity.id
_entity.type
_entity.pdbx_description
1 polymer ?
#
loop_
_entity_poly.entity_id
_entity_poly.type
_entity_poly.pdbx_seq_one_letter_code
_entity_poly.pdbx_strand_id
1 'polypeptide(L)' 'MANLRKKFSKIYDQYINKIYRFIFLKVNSQEIAQDLTSETFLRGWESFKEKNEEIENIQAFLYRIARNLVTDH' A
#
# COMPACT_ATOMS: atom_id res chain seq x y z
N MET A 1 20.68 1.85 1.90
CA MET A 1 19.75 1.05 1.06
C MET A 1 19.14 -0.16 1.78
N ALA A 2 19.88 -1.04 2.48
CA ALA A 2 19.30 -2.22 3.17
C ALA A 2 18.30 -1.88 4.30
N ASN A 3 18.46 -0.72 4.94
CA ASN A 3 17.60 -0.28 6.04
C ASN A 3 16.16 0.05 5.59
N LEU A 4 16.01 0.76 4.45
CA LEU A 4 14.72 1.13 3.86
C LEU A 4 13.84 -0.09 3.60
N ARG A 5 14.40 -1.12 2.95
CA ARG A 5 13.67 -2.37 2.66
C ARG A 5 13.17 -3.05 3.93
N LYS A 6 14.01 -3.13 4.97
CA LYS A 6 13.64 -3.76 6.24
C LYS A 6 12.52 -2.98 6.96
N LYS A 7 12.58 -1.64 6.93
CA LYS A 7 11.52 -0.79 7.50
C LYS A 7 10.22 -0.92 6.73
N PHE A 8 10.28 -0.88 5.39
CA PHE A 8 9.08 -1.03 4.57
C PHE A 8 8.49 -2.45 4.64
N SER A 9 9.30 -3.49 4.81
CA SER A 9 8.80 -4.85 5.07
C SER A 9 7.91 -4.90 6.32
N LYS A 10 8.32 -4.22 7.41
CA LYS A 10 7.49 -4.13 8.62
C LYS A 10 6.17 -3.40 8.37
N ILE A 11 6.20 -2.35 7.56
CA ILE A 11 5.00 -1.63 7.12
C ILE A 11 4.10 -2.57 6.32
N TYR A 12 4.66 -3.31 5.36
CA TYR A 12 3.93 -4.29 4.57
C TYR A 12 3.25 -5.33 5.48
N ASP A 13 4.00 -5.99 6.36
CA ASP A 13 3.48 -7.01 7.28
C ASP A 13 2.34 -6.46 8.17
N GLN A 14 2.46 -5.20 8.60
CA GLN A 14 1.47 -4.54 9.45
C GLN A 14 0.18 -4.15 8.71
N TYR A 15 0.26 -3.79 7.43
CA TYR A 15 -0.86 -3.18 6.70
C TYR A 15 -1.43 -4.03 5.57
N ILE A 16 -0.75 -5.08 5.10
CA ILE A 16 -1.16 -5.87 3.94
C ILE A 16 -2.61 -6.37 4.07
N ASN A 17 -2.95 -7.02 5.18
CA ASN A 17 -4.30 -7.54 5.42
C ASN A 17 -5.36 -6.43 5.53
N LYS A 18 -4.99 -5.26 6.06
CA LYS A 18 -5.91 -4.13 6.25
C LYS A 18 -6.23 -3.44 4.93
N ILE A 19 -5.21 -3.25 4.08
CA ILE A 19 -5.36 -2.68 2.75
C ILE A 19 -6.10 -3.65 1.83
N TYR A 20 -5.72 -4.93 1.83
CA TYR A 20 -6.43 -5.96 1.07
C TYR A 20 -7.91 -6.01 1.43
N ARG A 21 -8.25 -6.08 2.73
CA ARG A 21 -9.65 -6.10 3.17
C ARG A 21 -10.40 -4.83 2.76
N PHE A 22 -9.77 -3.66 2.87
CA PHE A 22 -10.38 -2.40 2.43
C PHE A 22 -10.72 -2.41 0.95
N ILE A 23 -9.80 -2.84 0.10
CA ILE A 23 -9.98 -2.92 -1.35
C ILE A 23 -11.03 -3.98 -1.69
N PHE A 24 -10.91 -5.18 -1.12
CA PHE A 24 -11.84 -6.28 -1.37
C PHE A 24 -13.30 -5.91 -1.07
N LEU A 25 -13.55 -5.20 0.03
CA LEU A 25 -14.88 -4.70 0.39
C LEU A 25 -15.46 -3.66 -0.61
N LYS A 26 -14.66 -3.13 -1.52
CA LYS A 26 -15.09 -2.17 -2.54
C LYS A 26 -15.25 -2.80 -3.92
N VAL A 27 -14.36 -3.72 -4.29
CA VAL A 27 -14.36 -4.32 -5.64
C VAL A 27 -15.07 -5.68 -5.69
N ASN A 28 -15.27 -6.33 -4.54
CA ASN A 28 -15.92 -7.65 -4.41
C ASN A 28 -15.37 -8.73 -5.36
N SER A 29 -14.10 -8.62 -5.73
CA SER A 29 -13.37 -9.56 -6.56
C SER A 29 -12.01 -9.81 -5.92
N GLN A 30 -11.68 -11.08 -5.71
CA GLN A 30 -10.40 -11.47 -5.11
C GLN A 30 -9.22 -11.09 -6.00
N GLU A 31 -9.34 -11.36 -7.31
CA GLU A 31 -8.28 -11.08 -8.29
C GLU A 31 -7.96 -9.59 -8.34
N ILE A 32 -8.98 -8.75 -8.56
CA ILE A 32 -8.84 -7.29 -8.57
C ILE A 32 -8.30 -6.79 -7.23
N ALA A 33 -8.78 -7.34 -6.10
CA ALA A 33 -8.29 -6.92 -4.80
C ALA A 33 -6.80 -7.25 -4.59
N GLN A 34 -6.33 -8.40 -5.05
CA GLN A 34 -4.92 -8.79 -4.97
C GLN A 34 -4.04 -7.87 -5.83
N ASP A 35 -4.48 -7.56 -7.04
CA ASP A 35 -3.75 -6.68 -7.96
C ASP A 35 -3.63 -5.26 -7.41
N LEU A 36 -4.76 -4.63 -7.04
CA LEU A 36 -4.77 -3.27 -6.51
C LEU A 36 -4.02 -3.17 -5.17
N THR A 37 -4.04 -4.23 -4.36
CA THR A 37 -3.23 -4.29 -3.13
C THR A 37 -1.74 -4.28 -3.47
N SER A 38 -1.32 -5.12 -4.41
CA SER A 38 0.09 -5.21 -4.83
C SER A 38 0.56 -3.86 -5.39
N GLU A 39 -0.24 -3.23 -6.23
CA GLU A 39 0.07 -1.91 -6.78
C GLU A 39 0.09 -0.81 -5.71
N THR A 40 -0.78 -0.88 -4.69
CA THR A 40 -0.75 0.05 -3.55
C THR A 40 0.61 0.03 -2.84
N PHE A 41 1.12 -1.17 -2.55
CA PHE A 41 2.42 -1.31 -1.88
C PHE A 41 3.60 -1.00 -2.79
N LEU A 42 3.49 -1.26 -4.10
CA LEU A 42 4.51 -0.87 -5.08
C LEU A 42 4.68 0.66 -5.12
N ARG A 43 3.58 1.39 -5.36
CA ARG A 43 3.58 2.86 -5.36
C ARG A 43 4.00 3.42 -4.00
N GLY A 44 3.57 2.75 -2.92
CA GLY A 44 3.98 3.07 -1.55
C GLY A 44 5.49 2.94 -1.33
N TRP A 45 6.10 1.87 -1.83
CA TRP A 45 7.54 1.62 -1.71
C TRP A 45 8.38 2.62 -2.50
N GLU A 46 7.97 2.93 -3.73
CA GLU A 46 8.63 3.93 -4.58
C GLU A 46 8.65 5.30 -3.90
N SER A 47 7.48 5.76 -3.43
CA SER A 47 7.38 7.02 -2.70
C SER A 47 8.17 7.02 -1.38
N PHE A 48 8.16 5.91 -0.64
CA PHE A 48 8.92 5.78 0.61
C PHE A 48 10.43 5.86 0.39
N LYS A 49 10.92 5.27 -0.71
CA LYS A 49 12.33 5.32 -1.12
C LYS A 49 12.71 6.73 -1.60
N GLU A 50 11.88 7.36 -2.42
CA GLU A 50 12.13 8.71 -2.95
C GLU A 50 12.18 9.76 -1.84
N LYS A 51 11.27 9.67 -0.88
CA LYS A 51 11.20 10.59 0.27
C LYS A 51 12.12 10.20 1.43
N ASN A 52 12.98 9.20 1.25
CA ASN A 52 13.92 8.71 2.27
C ASN A 52 13.28 8.58 3.67
N GLU A 53 12.11 7.93 3.74
CA GLU A 53 11.33 7.69 4.96
C GLU A 53 10.58 8.89 5.59
N GLU A 54 10.53 10.05 4.95
CA GLU A 54 9.86 11.25 5.47
C GLU A 54 8.31 11.21 5.41
N ILE A 55 7.71 10.02 5.29
CA ILE A 55 6.26 9.87 5.30
C ILE A 55 5.76 9.82 6.74
N GLU A 56 5.33 10.96 7.27
CA GLU A 56 4.85 11.11 8.65
C GLU A 56 3.74 10.10 9.02
N ASN A 57 2.78 9.87 8.10
CA ASN A 57 1.69 8.92 8.30
C ASN A 57 1.60 7.92 7.14
N ILE A 58 2.38 6.85 7.24
CA ILE A 58 2.42 5.80 6.23
C ILE A 58 1.09 5.08 6.05
N GLN A 59 0.31 4.92 7.13
CA GLN A 59 -1.01 4.29 7.05
C GLN A 59 -1.95 5.11 6.18
N ALA A 60 -2.12 6.40 6.51
CA ALA A 60 -2.98 7.31 5.75
C ALA A 60 -2.53 7.40 4.29
N PHE A 61 -1.23 7.38 4.04
CA PHE A 61 -0.66 7.39 2.70
C PHE A 61 -1.04 6.13 1.90
N LEU A 62 -0.89 4.93 2.47
CA LEU A 62 -1.29 3.67 1.81
C LEU A 62 -2.80 3.63 1.52
N TYR A 63 -3.64 4.07 2.46
CA TYR A 63 -5.09 4.14 2.24
C TYR A 63 -5.46 5.15 1.15
N ARG A 64 -4.74 6.26 1.04
CA ARG A 64 -4.94 7.24 -0.05
C ARG A 64 -4.64 6.61 -1.41
N ILE A 65 -3.52 5.91 -1.55
CA ILE A 65 -3.18 5.19 -2.78
C ILE A 65 -4.25 4.15 -3.11
N ALA A 66 -4.59 3.28 -2.15
CA ALA A 66 -5.60 2.24 -2.33
C ALA A 66 -6.95 2.82 -2.75
N ARG A 67 -7.39 3.92 -2.13
CA ARG A 67 -8.66 4.58 -2.47
C ARG A 67 -8.64 5.12 -3.90
N ASN A 68 -7.53 5.73 -4.32
CA ASN A 68 -7.40 6.25 -5.69
C ASN A 68 -7.46 5.10 -6.70
N LEU A 69 -6.68 4.04 -6.48
CA LEU A 69 -6.67 2.85 -7.33
C LEU A 69 -8.05 2.19 -7.46
N VAL A 70 -8.79 2.09 -6.36
CA VAL A 70 -10.18 1.58 -6.36
C VAL A 70 -11.15 2.50 -7.10
N THR A 71 -10.87 3.81 -7.17
CA THR A 71 -11.73 4.78 -7.86
C THR A 71 -11.45 4.82 -9.36
N ASP A 72 -10.20 4.57 -9.75
CA ASP A 72 -9.75 4.58 -11.15
C ASP A 72 -10.03 3.24 -11.87
N HIS A 73 -10.28 2.18 -11.12
CA HIS A 73 -10.68 0.85 -11.61
C HIS A 73 -12.18 0.78 -11.91
#